data_AF-A0A1B8DY09-F1
#
_entry.id   AF-A0A1B8DY09-F1
#
_cell.length_a   1.000
_cell.length_b   1.000
_cell.length_c   1.000
_cell.angle_alpha   90.00
_cell.angle_beta   90.00
_cell.angle_gamma   90.00
#
_symmetry.space_group_name_H-M   'P 1'
#
loop_
_entity.id
_entity.type
_entity.pdbx_description
1 polymer ?
#
loop_
_entity_poly.entity_id
_entity_poly.type
_entity_poly.pdbx_seq_one_letter_code
_entity_poly.pdbx_strand_id
1 'polypeptide(L)'
;MAHAQAHPPLEALSLDERAGGQGPAQALGQALHPQQQAPQQLPPQMFTTAAQLLDLTDKKLMVALRDGRKLIGVLRSWDQFANLVLQSTSERLFTHSPPLQFADVARGTFLVRGENVLLLGEVDLDKDDDVPVGFERGDVAEVQARVAGERAVRERRERERGRVLRGEGFVGEEGEGTF
;
A
#
# COMPACT_ATOMS: atom_id res chain seq x y z
N MET A 1 -33.67 75.89 -2.62
CA MET A 1 -33.93 74.49 -3.05
C MET A 1 -33.15 73.57 -2.14
N ALA A 2 -33.66 72.35 -1.90
CA ALA A 2 -33.18 71.35 -0.93
C ALA A 2 -33.29 71.79 0.56
N HIS A 3 -34.07 71.02 1.33
CA HIS A 3 -34.27 71.16 2.78
C HIS A 3 -33.39 70.16 3.55
N ALA A 4 -33.16 70.44 4.84
CA ALA A 4 -32.46 69.56 5.79
C ALA A 4 -33.34 68.35 6.23
N GLN A 5 -32.98 67.39 7.11
CA GLN A 5 -31.92 67.32 8.14
C GLN A 5 -31.77 65.87 8.70
N ALA A 6 -30.63 65.58 9.35
CA ALA A 6 -30.41 64.59 10.45
C ALA A 6 -30.42 63.05 10.24
N HIS A 7 -29.54 62.38 11.01
CA HIS A 7 -29.36 60.93 11.26
C HIS A 7 -30.01 60.53 12.63
N PRO A 8 -29.69 59.36 13.28
CA PRO A 8 -29.89 57.92 13.00
C PRO A 8 -30.88 57.33 14.07
N PRO A 9 -30.75 56.18 14.79
CA PRO A 9 -30.02 54.89 14.61
C PRO A 9 -30.79 53.56 14.90
N LEU A 10 -30.15 52.43 14.54
CA LEU A 10 -30.07 51.08 15.19
C LEU A 10 -31.31 50.26 15.67
N GLU A 11 -31.24 48.97 15.27
CA GLU A 11 -31.47 47.72 16.04
C GLU A 11 -32.85 47.08 16.32
N ALA A 12 -32.75 45.74 16.35
CA ALA A 12 -33.55 44.72 17.05
C ALA A 12 -34.88 44.20 16.45
N LEU A 13 -34.91 42.87 16.24
CA LEU A 13 -35.83 41.86 16.82
C LEU A 13 -37.36 42.16 16.81
N SER A 14 -38.30 41.24 16.54
CA SER A 14 -38.28 39.76 16.49
C SER A 14 -39.66 39.23 16.03
N LEU A 15 -39.72 37.93 15.70
CA LEU A 15 -40.79 36.94 16.00
C LEU A 15 -42.30 37.29 15.83
N ASP A 16 -42.99 36.34 15.20
CA ASP A 16 -44.36 35.84 15.47
C ASP A 16 -45.34 36.68 16.34
N GLU A 17 -46.53 37.00 15.81
CA GLU A 17 -47.71 36.14 16.00
C GLU A 17 -48.98 36.55 15.21
N ARG A 18 -49.76 35.52 14.89
CA ARG A 18 -51.21 35.42 14.63
C ARG A 18 -52.11 36.66 14.70
N ALA A 19 -52.93 36.84 13.64
CA ALA A 19 -54.41 36.75 13.63
C ALA A 19 -54.92 37.08 12.21
N GLY A 20 -56.02 36.55 11.67
CA GLY A 20 -56.97 35.52 12.10
C GLY A 20 -58.12 35.47 11.08
N GLY A 21 -58.74 34.31 10.84
CA GLY A 21 -59.85 34.21 9.87
C GLY A 21 -60.32 32.78 9.64
N GLN A 22 -61.57 32.48 9.97
CA GLN A 22 -62.16 31.14 9.83
C GLN A 22 -62.83 30.96 8.46
N GLY A 23 -62.72 29.75 7.90
CA GLY A 23 -63.51 29.29 6.77
C GLY A 23 -63.41 27.76 6.63
N PRO A 24 -64.51 27.00 6.71
CA PRO A 24 -64.47 25.54 6.60
C PRO A 24 -64.71 25.09 5.15
N ALA A 25 -63.73 24.42 4.53
CA ALA A 25 -63.89 23.76 3.23
C ALA A 25 -63.03 22.49 3.11
N GLN A 26 -63.68 21.35 3.34
CA GLN A 26 -63.58 20.06 2.63
C GLN A 26 -62.20 19.44 2.30
N ALA A 27 -62.08 18.15 2.62
CA ALA A 27 -60.87 17.34 2.47
C ALA A 27 -60.61 16.87 1.03
N LEU A 28 -59.34 16.63 0.70
CA LEU A 28 -58.87 15.64 -0.29
C LEU A 28 -57.37 15.32 -0.07
N GLY A 29 -57.00 14.06 -0.28
CA GLY A 29 -55.83 13.42 0.31
C GLY A 29 -54.46 14.07 0.09
N GLN A 30 -53.69 14.18 1.19
CA GLN A 30 -52.24 14.32 1.12
C GLN A 30 -51.63 12.99 0.64
N ALA A 31 -51.13 12.98 -0.59
CA ALA A 31 -50.36 11.85 -1.10
C ALA A 31 -49.05 11.72 -0.32
N LEU A 32 -48.73 10.50 0.12
CA LEU A 32 -47.42 10.18 0.68
C LEU A 32 -46.35 10.40 -0.41
N HIS A 33 -45.58 11.48 -0.28
CA HIS A 33 -44.38 11.66 -1.09
C HIS A 33 -43.38 10.55 -0.71
N PRO A 34 -42.96 9.66 -1.62
CA PRO A 34 -41.85 8.76 -1.32
C PRO A 34 -40.60 9.63 -1.12
N GLN A 35 -40.02 9.62 0.08
CA GLN A 35 -38.70 10.20 0.28
C GLN A 35 -37.72 9.47 -0.62
N GLN A 36 -37.30 10.15 -1.68
CA GLN A 36 -36.34 9.65 -2.64
C GLN A 36 -34.98 9.59 -1.92
N GLN A 37 -34.67 8.42 -1.36
CA GLN A 37 -33.44 8.18 -0.64
C GLN A 37 -32.26 8.53 -1.55
N ALA A 38 -31.50 9.56 -1.19
CA ALA A 38 -30.29 9.91 -1.91
C ALA A 38 -29.37 8.68 -1.94
N PRO A 39 -28.73 8.37 -3.07
CA PRO A 39 -27.86 7.20 -3.16
C PRO A 39 -26.78 7.31 -2.09
N GLN A 40 -26.69 6.30 -1.23
CA GLN A 40 -25.69 6.25 -0.16
C GLN A 40 -24.31 6.27 -0.81
N GLN A 41 -23.62 7.40 -0.69
CA GLN A 41 -22.22 7.51 -1.08
C GLN A 41 -21.42 6.61 -0.14
N LEU A 42 -20.78 5.60 -0.70
CA LEU A 42 -19.84 4.76 0.05
C LEU A 42 -18.72 5.65 0.62
N PRO A 43 -18.15 5.30 1.78
CA PRO A 43 -17.01 6.03 2.33
C PRO A 43 -15.90 6.17 1.28
N PRO A 44 -15.24 7.34 1.16
CA PRO A 44 -14.22 7.54 0.15
C PRO A 44 -13.04 6.59 0.39
N GLN A 45 -12.89 5.60 -0.49
CA GLN A 45 -11.78 4.67 -0.43
C GLN A 45 -10.47 5.42 -0.73
N MET A 46 -9.53 5.36 0.22
CA MET A 46 -8.28 6.11 0.12
C MET A 46 -7.25 5.34 -0.73
N PHE A 47 -7.08 5.74 -1.99
CA PHE A 47 -6.09 5.15 -2.90
C PHE A 47 -4.68 5.74 -2.68
N THR A 48 -4.11 5.54 -1.50
CA THR A 48 -2.74 5.99 -1.17
C THR A 48 -1.88 4.85 -0.66
N THR A 49 -0.57 4.90 -0.89
CA THR A 49 0.40 3.94 -0.30
C THR A 49 0.23 3.84 1.22
N ALA A 50 -0.01 4.97 1.87
CA ALA A 50 -0.23 5.04 3.31
C ALA A 50 -1.50 4.29 3.76
N ALA A 51 -2.61 4.44 3.05
CA ALA A 51 -3.83 3.69 3.35
C ALA A 51 -3.62 2.18 3.19
N GLN A 52 -2.93 1.75 2.13
CA GLN A 52 -2.63 0.33 1.90
C GLN A 52 -1.68 -0.28 2.93
N LEU A 53 -0.71 0.49 3.47
CA LEU A 53 0.21 0.01 4.49
C LEU A 53 -0.37 0.06 5.91
N LEU A 54 -1.35 0.93 6.17
CA LEU A 54 -2.02 1.03 7.47
C LEU A 54 -2.65 -0.31 7.88
N ASP A 55 -3.41 -0.93 6.98
CA ASP A 55 -4.06 -2.24 7.17
C ASP A 55 -3.08 -3.42 7.26
N LEU A 56 -1.78 -3.18 7.01
CA LEU A 56 -0.69 -4.15 7.10
C LEU A 56 0.18 -3.95 8.36
N THR A 57 -0.10 -2.94 9.17
CA THR A 57 0.62 -2.66 10.43
C THR A 57 0.44 -3.81 11.42
N ASP A 58 1.53 -4.21 12.09
CA ASP A 58 1.62 -5.35 13.01
C ASP A 58 1.29 -6.73 12.41
N LYS A 59 1.15 -6.83 11.09
CA LYS A 59 0.97 -8.10 10.38
C LYS A 59 2.30 -8.70 9.94
N LYS A 60 2.31 -10.03 9.75
CA LYS A 60 3.42 -10.75 9.13
C LYS A 60 3.37 -10.57 7.61
N LEU A 61 4.44 -10.05 7.03
CA LEU A 61 4.57 -9.78 5.60
C LEU A 61 5.73 -10.55 4.98
N MET A 62 5.59 -10.90 3.69
CA MET A 62 6.72 -11.20 2.81
C MET A 62 7.01 -9.96 1.97
N VAL A 63 8.26 -9.50 1.98
CA VAL A 63 8.76 -8.35 1.22
C VAL A 63 9.82 -8.83 0.25
N ALA A 64 9.59 -8.65 -1.05
CA ALA A 64 10.58 -8.91 -2.09
C ALA A 64 11.34 -7.62 -2.42
N LEU A 65 12.66 -7.71 -2.47
CA LEU A 65 13.55 -6.59 -2.80
C LEU A 65 14.01 -6.64 -4.26
N ARG A 66 14.43 -5.49 -4.81
CA ARG A 66 14.93 -5.41 -6.21
C ARG A 66 16.14 -6.31 -6.48
N ASP A 67 16.97 -6.60 -5.48
CA ASP A 67 18.12 -7.50 -5.62
C ASP A 67 17.75 -9.00 -5.56
N GLY A 68 16.46 -9.32 -5.51
CA GLY A 68 15.91 -10.68 -5.51
C GLY A 68 15.74 -11.31 -4.13
N ARG A 69 16.18 -10.63 -3.06
CA ARG A 69 16.02 -11.12 -1.68
C ARG A 69 14.56 -11.10 -1.25
N LYS A 70 14.18 -12.08 -0.41
CA LYS A 70 12.84 -12.23 0.15
C LYS A 70 12.95 -12.18 1.68
N LEU A 71 12.42 -11.12 2.28
CA LEU A 71 12.35 -10.94 3.72
C LEU A 71 10.96 -11.34 4.20
N ILE A 72 10.87 -12.02 5.35
CA ILE A 72 9.63 -12.41 5.99
C ILE A 72 9.69 -11.91 7.43
N GLY A 73 8.77 -11.04 7.85
CA GLY A 73 8.81 -10.42 9.18
C GLY A 73 7.54 -9.65 9.53
N VAL A 74 7.44 -9.14 10.76
CA VAL A 74 6.28 -8.36 11.23
C VAL A 74 6.51 -6.88 10.96
N LEU A 75 5.61 -6.21 10.25
CA LEU A 75 5.71 -4.77 9.99
C LEU A 75 5.41 -3.97 11.26
N ARG A 76 6.34 -3.13 11.72
CA ARG A 76 6.19 -2.31 12.94
C ARG A 76 6.01 -0.82 12.69
N SER A 77 6.64 -0.30 11.64
CA SER A 77 6.41 1.06 11.19
C SER A 77 6.74 1.19 9.71
N TRP A 78 6.14 2.19 9.09
CA TRP A 78 6.31 2.50 7.69
C TRP A 78 6.10 4.01 7.46
N ASP A 79 6.49 4.51 6.28
CA ASP A 79 6.18 5.86 5.83
C ASP A 79 5.55 5.90 4.43
N GLN A 80 5.17 7.09 3.98
CA GLN A 80 4.55 7.33 2.67
C GLN A 80 5.45 6.95 1.47
N PHE A 81 6.76 6.77 1.68
CA PHE A 81 7.73 6.33 0.68
C PHE A 81 7.96 4.80 0.73
N ALA A 82 7.21 4.09 1.58
CA ALA A 82 7.36 2.66 1.87
C ALA A 82 8.73 2.28 2.44
N ASN A 83 9.41 3.18 3.18
CA ASN A 83 10.47 2.74 4.10
C ASN A 83 9.83 1.88 5.19
N LEU A 84 10.32 0.66 5.44
CA LEU A 84 9.70 -0.33 6.34
C LEU A 84 10.63 -0.69 7.50
N VAL A 85 10.09 -0.76 8.71
CA VAL A 85 10.74 -1.43 9.85
C VAL A 85 10.05 -2.77 10.07
N LEU A 86 10.80 -3.86 9.87
CA LEU A 86 10.38 -5.22 10.13
C LEU A 86 11.00 -5.73 11.44
N GLN A 87 10.24 -6.47 12.24
CA GLN A 87 10.72 -7.20 13.42
C GLN A 87 10.63 -8.71 13.19
N SER A 88 11.47 -9.49 13.90
CA SER A 88 11.50 -10.96 13.83
C SER A 88 11.71 -11.47 12.40
N THR A 89 12.51 -10.72 11.64
CA THR A 89 12.70 -10.92 10.21
C THR A 89 13.58 -12.14 9.96
N SER A 90 13.15 -13.03 9.08
CA SER A 90 14.00 -14.01 8.39
C SER A 90 14.19 -13.60 6.92
N GLU A 91 15.30 -14.00 6.33
CA GLU A 91 15.52 -13.95 4.90
C GLU A 91 15.38 -15.36 4.33
N ARG A 92 14.40 -15.57 3.45
CA ARG A 92 14.15 -16.88 2.84
C ARG A 92 14.93 -17.01 1.54
N LEU A 93 15.90 -17.91 1.55
CA LEU A 93 16.75 -18.28 0.42
C LEU A 93 16.11 -19.43 -0.36
N PHE A 94 16.30 -19.45 -1.68
CA PHE A 94 15.82 -20.50 -2.58
C PHE A 94 16.91 -20.84 -3.60
N THR A 95 17.22 -22.13 -3.80
CA THR A 95 18.08 -22.59 -4.89
C THR A 95 17.30 -22.72 -6.20
N HIS A 96 17.96 -22.50 -7.33
CA HIS A 96 17.38 -22.57 -8.68
C HIS A 96 17.87 -23.78 -9.46
N SER A 97 18.83 -24.52 -8.90
CA SER A 97 19.30 -25.83 -9.38
C SER A 97 18.71 -26.98 -8.56
N PRO A 98 18.40 -28.16 -9.16
CA PRO A 98 18.03 -29.36 -8.40
C PRO A 98 19.17 -29.86 -7.49
N PRO A 99 18.88 -30.42 -6.29
CA PRO A 99 17.57 -30.43 -5.65
C PRO A 99 17.13 -29.01 -5.27
N LEU A 100 15.85 -28.70 -5.46
CA LEU A 100 15.30 -27.39 -5.12
C LEU A 100 15.15 -27.31 -3.60
N GLN A 101 15.90 -26.41 -2.98
CA GLN A 101 15.95 -26.26 -1.53
C GLN A 101 15.64 -24.82 -1.11
N PHE A 102 15.07 -24.67 0.07
CA PHE A 102 14.90 -23.38 0.73
C PHE A 102 15.46 -23.40 2.16
N ALA A 103 15.87 -22.22 2.65
CA ALA A 103 16.32 -22.04 4.03
C ALA A 103 15.96 -20.64 4.54
N ASP A 104 15.72 -20.52 5.84
CA ASP A 104 15.36 -19.27 6.51
C ASP A 104 16.53 -18.77 7.37
N VAL A 105 17.10 -17.61 7.03
CA VAL A 105 18.22 -16.99 7.76
C VAL A 105 17.70 -15.91 8.69
N ALA A 106 17.89 -16.05 10.01
CA ALA A 106 17.44 -15.04 10.97
C ALA A 106 18.19 -13.70 10.77
N ARG A 107 17.43 -12.59 10.71
CA ARG A 107 17.93 -11.20 10.58
C ARG A 107 17.51 -10.30 11.75
N GLY A 108 16.43 -10.62 12.46
CA GLY A 108 15.97 -9.85 13.62
C GLY A 108 15.20 -8.58 13.23
N THR A 109 15.61 -7.41 13.74
CA THR A 109 15.03 -6.12 13.33
C THR A 109 15.72 -5.63 12.07
N PHE A 110 14.94 -5.27 11.04
CA PHE A 110 15.45 -4.90 9.72
C PHE A 110 14.79 -3.62 9.21
N LEU A 111 15.60 -2.65 8.79
CA LEU A 111 15.14 -1.42 8.13
C LEU A 111 15.31 -1.59 6.62
N VAL A 112 14.20 -1.59 5.88
CA VAL A 112 14.18 -1.62 4.42
C VAL A 112 13.92 -0.21 3.91
N ARG A 113 14.78 0.27 3.01
CA ARG A 113 14.58 1.57 2.35
C ARG A 113 13.62 1.41 1.17
N GLY A 114 12.63 2.30 1.07
CA GLY A 114 11.43 2.11 0.26
C GLY A 114 11.70 1.96 -1.24
N GLU A 115 12.70 2.66 -1.79
CA GLU A 115 13.05 2.47 -3.20
C GLU A 115 13.61 1.08 -3.50
N ASN A 116 14.01 0.27 -2.51
CA ASN A 116 14.47 -1.11 -2.72
C ASN A 116 13.35 -2.16 -2.62
N VAL A 117 12.14 -1.77 -2.18
CA VAL A 117 10.96 -2.64 -2.18
C VAL A 117 10.49 -2.84 -3.61
N LEU A 118 10.36 -4.10 -4.03
CA LEU A 118 9.76 -4.47 -5.32
C LEU A 118 8.27 -4.74 -5.16
N LEU A 119 7.91 -5.57 -4.18
CA LEU A 119 6.54 -5.84 -3.76
C LEU A 119 6.51 -6.34 -2.31
N LEU A 120 5.33 -6.33 -1.70
CA LEU A 120 5.06 -6.95 -0.41
C LEU A 120 3.65 -7.54 -0.38
N GLY A 121 3.42 -8.47 0.54
CA GLY A 121 2.11 -9.06 0.77
C GLY A 121 1.99 -9.66 2.17
N GLU A 122 0.77 -9.69 2.69
CA GLU A 122 0.42 -10.36 3.95
C GLU A 122 0.66 -11.87 3.86
N VAL A 123 1.21 -12.45 4.92
CA VAL A 123 1.41 -13.90 5.04
C VAL A 123 0.21 -14.51 5.76
N ASP A 124 -0.41 -15.48 5.10
CA ASP A 124 -1.43 -16.35 5.70
C ASP A 124 -0.78 -17.22 6.79
N LEU A 125 -1.13 -16.96 8.05
CA LEU A 125 -0.52 -17.62 9.21
C LEU A 125 -0.84 -19.12 9.28
N ASP A 126 -1.98 -19.55 8.73
CA ASP A 126 -2.36 -20.98 8.70
C ASP A 126 -1.50 -21.80 7.72
N LYS A 127 -0.73 -21.13 6.84
CA LYS A 127 0.15 -21.72 5.82
C LYS A 127 1.61 -21.30 5.96
N ASP A 128 1.97 -20.58 7.02
CA ASP A 128 3.31 -20.00 7.20
C ASP A 128 4.41 -21.06 7.42
N ASP A 129 4.02 -22.19 8.03
CA ASP A 129 4.86 -23.36 8.23
C ASP A 129 4.91 -24.29 7.00
N ASP A 130 4.05 -24.10 5.99
CA ASP A 130 4.02 -24.94 4.79
C ASP A 130 5.33 -24.84 4.01
N VAL A 131 5.82 -26.00 3.57
CA VAL A 131 6.96 -26.08 2.65
C VAL A 131 6.52 -25.60 1.26
N PRO A 132 7.23 -24.62 0.65
CA PRO A 132 6.92 -24.15 -0.70
C PRO A 132 6.88 -25.30 -1.72
N VAL A 133 5.86 -25.32 -2.58
CA VAL A 133 5.61 -26.42 -3.52
C VAL A 133 6.84 -26.71 -4.39
N GLY A 134 7.32 -27.96 -4.34
CA GLY A 134 8.48 -28.41 -5.12
C GLY A 134 9.84 -28.11 -4.50
N PHE A 135 9.90 -27.52 -3.30
CA PHE A 135 11.13 -27.30 -2.54
C PHE A 135 11.22 -28.23 -1.33
N GLU A 136 12.45 -28.47 -0.87
CA GLU A 136 12.75 -29.16 0.39
C GLU A 136 13.46 -28.19 1.36
N ARG A 137 13.28 -28.35 2.68
CA ARG A 137 14.02 -27.52 3.66
C ARG A 137 15.47 -28.01 3.74
N GLY A 138 16.41 -27.18 3.29
CA GLY A 138 17.84 -27.49 3.32
C GLY A 138 18.55 -26.95 4.57
N ASP A 139 19.82 -27.34 4.76
CA ASP A 139 20.69 -26.70 5.74
C ASP A 139 20.96 -25.24 5.36
N VAL A 140 21.04 -24.36 6.36
CA VAL A 140 21.22 -22.92 6.16
C VAL A 140 22.55 -22.59 5.49
N ALA A 141 23.65 -23.22 5.90
CA ALA A 141 24.97 -22.94 5.35
C ALA A 141 25.11 -23.53 3.93
N GLU A 142 24.59 -24.73 3.70
CA GLU A 142 24.57 -25.34 2.37
C GLU A 142 23.74 -24.50 1.37
N VAL A 143 22.50 -24.17 1.70
CA VAL A 143 21.62 -23.37 0.83
C VAL A 143 22.21 -21.99 0.59
N GLN A 144 22.76 -21.33 1.62
CA GLN A 144 23.42 -20.03 1.46
C GLN A 144 24.63 -20.09 0.52
N ALA A 145 25.46 -21.14 0.62
CA ALA A 145 26.59 -21.34 -0.29
C ALA A 145 26.14 -21.58 -1.74
N ARG A 146 25.11 -22.42 -1.94
CA ARG A 146 24.52 -22.69 -3.27
C ARG A 146 23.95 -21.42 -3.90
N VAL A 147 23.16 -20.64 -3.16
CA VAL A 147 22.56 -19.39 -3.64
C VAL A 147 23.61 -18.33 -3.97
N ALA A 148 24.69 -18.23 -3.18
CA ALA A 148 25.81 -17.34 -3.49
C ALA A 148 26.52 -17.75 -4.79
N GLY A 149 26.74 -19.05 -4.99
CA GLY A 149 27.32 -19.59 -6.23
C GLY A 149 26.43 -19.35 -7.46
N GLU A 150 25.14 -19.62 -7.36
CA GLU A 150 24.14 -19.36 -8.41
C GLU A 150 24.11 -17.86 -8.79
N ARG A 151 24.11 -16.96 -7.79
CA ARG A 151 24.13 -15.51 -8.01
C ARG A 151 25.39 -15.06 -8.76
N ALA A 152 26.58 -15.53 -8.35
CA ALA A 152 27.84 -15.21 -9.01
C ALA A 152 27.91 -15.70 -10.47
N VAL A 153 27.38 -16.90 -10.74
CA VAL A 153 27.28 -17.44 -12.11
C VAL A 153 26.29 -16.61 -12.95
N ARG A 154 25.14 -16.22 -12.37
CA ARG A 154 24.14 -15.39 -13.05
C ARG A 154 24.69 -14.02 -13.42
N GLU A 155 25.33 -13.33 -12.46
CA GLU A 155 25.97 -12.04 -12.65
C GLU A 155 27.06 -12.07 -13.74
N ARG A 156 27.94 -13.11 -13.71
CA ARG A 156 28.95 -13.33 -14.73
C ARG A 156 28.31 -13.47 -16.13
N ARG A 157 27.23 -14.25 -16.25
CA ARG A 157 26.51 -14.48 -17.51
C ARG A 157 25.76 -13.22 -17.98
N GLU A 158 25.16 -12.47 -17.07
CA GLU A 158 24.47 -11.21 -17.35
C GLU A 158 25.46 -10.16 -17.87
N ARG A 159 26.63 -10.04 -17.26
CA ARG A 159 27.73 -9.16 -17.71
C ARG A 159 28.27 -9.52 -19.10
N GLU A 160 28.49 -10.81 -19.37
CA GLU A 160 28.90 -11.28 -20.70
C GLU A 160 27.82 -11.03 -21.76
N ARG A 161 26.56 -11.35 -21.46
CA ARG A 161 25.42 -11.09 -22.33
C ARG A 161 25.26 -9.60 -22.62
N GLY A 162 25.34 -8.75 -21.60
CA GLY A 162 25.27 -7.30 -21.73
C GLY A 162 26.38 -6.73 -22.60
N ARG A 163 27.61 -7.26 -22.50
CA ARG A 163 28.72 -6.87 -23.39
C ARG A 163 28.44 -7.21 -24.86
N VAL A 164 27.92 -8.40 -25.14
CA VAL A 164 27.58 -8.83 -26.52
C VAL A 164 26.43 -7.99 -27.07
N LEU A 165 25.34 -7.83 -26.31
CA LEU A 165 24.16 -7.07 -26.72
C LEU A 165 24.48 -5.59 -26.99
N ARG A 166 25.38 -4.97 -26.22
CA ARG A 166 25.87 -3.61 -26.50
C ARG A 166 26.62 -3.50 -27.82
N GLY A 167 27.32 -4.55 -28.26
CA GLY A 167 27.96 -4.60 -29.58
C GLY A 167 26.94 -4.54 -30.73
N GLU A 168 25.76 -5.12 -30.51
CA GLU A 168 24.61 -5.13 -31.43
C GLU A 168 23.67 -3.91 -31.26
N GLY A 169 24.09 -2.89 -30.49
CA GLY A 169 23.32 -1.65 -30.30
C GLY A 169 22.18 -1.72 -29.26
N PHE A 170 22.04 -2.80 -28.51
CA PHE A 170 21.06 -2.88 -27.42
C PHE A 170 21.57 -2.17 -26.16
N VAL A 171 20.70 -1.39 -25.53
CA VAL A 171 20.92 -0.77 -24.21
C VAL A 171 20.47 -1.74 -23.11
N GLY A 172 21.25 -1.88 -22.05
CA GLY A 172 20.87 -2.60 -20.83
C GLY A 172 20.57 -1.63 -19.67
N GLU A 173 20.05 -2.15 -18.56
CA GLU A 173 19.65 -1.35 -17.37
C GLU A 173 20.77 -0.46 -16.80
N GLU A 174 22.04 -0.76 -17.08
CA GLU A 174 23.21 0.09 -16.75
C GLU A 174 23.15 1.52 -17.36
N GLY A 175 22.19 1.81 -18.25
CA GLY A 175 22.03 3.12 -18.92
C GLY A 175 20.97 4.07 -18.32
N GLU A 176 20.10 3.62 -17.40
CA GLU A 176 19.09 4.49 -16.78
C GLU A 176 19.67 5.26 -15.58
N GLY A 177 20.46 6.31 -15.85
CA GLY A 177 21.00 7.14 -14.77
C GLY A 177 22.01 8.23 -15.14
N THR A 178 22.40 8.39 -16.42
CA THR A 178 23.36 9.43 -16.84
C THR A 178 22.78 10.32 -17.94
N PHE A 179 21.98 11.31 -17.53
CA PHE A 179 21.66 12.53 -18.28
C PHE A 179 21.60 13.71 -17.29
#